data_AF-A0A2J0LNL9-F1
#
_entry.id   AF-A0A2J0LNL9-F1
#
_cell.length_a   1.000
_cell.length_b   1.000
_cell.length_c   1.000
_cell.angle_alpha   90.00
_cell.angle_beta   90.00
_cell.angle_gamma   90.00
#
_symmetry.space_group_name_H-M   'P 1'
#
loop_
_entity.id
_entity.type
_entity.pdbx_description
1 polymer ?
#
loop_
_entity_poly.entity_id
_entity_poly.type
_entity_poly.pdbx_seq_one_letter_code
_entity_poly.pdbx_strand_id
1 'polypeptide(L)'
;LLEKIPHLVYIVPVAWLAYSGGHIEPLNNPPLEALLTWIWSAAFYIGKFVFPVWLSPIYTRPEPIVLLNPSYLAAIVFLVLFILIMIRFRNHRWLIFAGLFYFFSIFFLFPFNAFKFNVVNDRYMYLPSAGFCFLFGFLVWQGLLRLEKRGLQKYMAMVCVVLVFGALSAKTFFQCKIWKNSLTL
;
A
#
# COMPACT_ATOMS: atom_id res chain seq x y z
N LEU A 1 0.79 -27.54 -19.27
CA LEU A 1 1.25 -27.91 -17.90
C LEU A 1 2.76 -28.16 -17.86
N LEU A 2 3.33 -28.93 -18.80
CA LEU A 2 4.77 -29.18 -18.94
C LEU A 2 5.63 -27.89 -19.02
N GLU A 3 5.12 -26.84 -19.66
CA GLU A 3 5.81 -25.54 -19.78
C GLU A 3 6.02 -24.80 -18.44
N LYS A 4 5.30 -25.17 -17.38
CA LYS A 4 5.45 -24.56 -16.04
C LYS A 4 6.47 -25.28 -15.15
N ILE A 5 6.92 -26.47 -15.57
CA ILE A 5 7.88 -27.28 -14.82
C ILE A 5 9.22 -26.55 -14.63
N PRO A 6 9.80 -25.88 -15.65
CA PRO A 6 11.03 -25.12 -15.47
C PRO A 6 10.90 -24.03 -14.39
N HIS A 7 9.77 -23.32 -14.34
CA HIS A 7 9.54 -22.29 -13.32
C HIS A 7 9.51 -22.87 -11.89
N LEU A 8 8.86 -24.03 -11.71
CA LEU A 8 8.85 -24.71 -10.40
C LEU A 8 10.27 -25.15 -9.98
N VAL A 9 11.09 -25.61 -10.93
CA VAL A 9 12.47 -26.04 -10.66
C VAL A 9 13.34 -24.88 -10.17
N TYR A 10 13.15 -23.65 -10.68
CA TYR A 10 13.90 -22.48 -10.20
C TYR A 10 13.33 -21.88 -8.89
N ILE A 11 12.04 -22.03 -8.62
CA ILE A 11 11.41 -21.50 -7.40
C ILE A 11 11.92 -22.24 -6.16
N VAL A 12 12.09 -23.56 -6.23
CA VAL A 12 12.47 -24.38 -5.05
C VAL A 12 13.83 -23.99 -4.47
N PRO A 13 14.92 -23.85 -5.25
CA PRO A 13 16.21 -23.37 -4.74
C PRO A 13 16.15 -21.94 -4.19
N VAL A 14 15.41 -21.05 -4.85
CA VAL A 14 15.27 -19.65 -4.39
C VAL A 14 14.50 -19.58 -3.08
N ALA A 15 13.41 -20.34 -2.96
CA ALA A 15 12.63 -20.44 -1.72
C ALA A 15 13.47 -21.07 -0.59
N TRP A 16 14.26 -22.10 -0.89
CA TRP A 16 15.17 -22.73 0.07
C TRP A 16 16.26 -21.76 0.55
N LEU A 17 16.89 -21.02 -0.37
CA LEU A 17 17.88 -20.00 -0.03
C LEU A 17 17.28 -18.88 0.84
N ALA A 18 16.06 -18.43 0.53
CA ALA A 18 15.36 -17.45 1.34
C ALA A 18 15.03 -17.97 2.75
N TYR A 19 14.62 -19.24 2.86
CA TYR A 19 14.32 -19.89 4.13
C TYR A 19 15.60 -20.11 4.98
N SER A 20 16.64 -20.68 4.38
CA SER A 20 17.91 -20.97 5.05
C SER A 20 18.70 -19.70 5.42
N GLY A 21 18.50 -18.60 4.69
CA GLY A 21 19.05 -17.28 5.02
C GLY A 21 18.43 -16.61 6.26
N GLY A 22 17.49 -17.26 6.96
CA GLY A 22 16.86 -16.72 8.17
C GLY A 22 15.88 -15.58 7.91
N HIS A 23 15.50 -15.32 6.66
CA HIS A 23 14.54 -14.27 6.30
C HIS A 23 13.09 -14.67 6.58
N ILE A 24 12.83 -15.92 6.98
CA ILE A 24 11.51 -16.44 7.35
C ILE A 24 11.63 -17.04 8.75
N GLU A 25 11.48 -16.19 9.77
CA GLU A 25 11.33 -16.68 11.15
C GLU A 25 9.93 -17.25 11.35
N PRO A 26 9.77 -18.36 12.11
CA PRO A 26 8.45 -18.89 12.43
C PRO A 26 7.59 -17.85 13.15
N LEU A 27 6.27 -17.90 12.91
CA LEU A 27 5.29 -17.07 13.63
C LEU A 27 5.38 -17.37 15.13
N ASN A 28 6.19 -16.60 15.85
CA ASN A 28 6.30 -16.69 17.31
C ASN A 28 5.26 -15.83 18.04
N ASN A 29 4.51 -15.00 17.30
CA ASN A 29 3.48 -14.13 17.87
C ASN A 29 2.12 -14.83 17.94
N PRO A 30 1.30 -14.52 18.96
CA PRO A 30 -0.08 -14.96 19.04
C PRO A 30 -0.87 -14.63 17.75
N PRO A 31 -1.81 -15.48 17.31
CA PRO A 31 -2.59 -15.25 16.09
C PRO A 31 -3.32 -13.90 16.07
N LEU A 32 -3.79 -13.44 17.23
CA LEU A 32 -4.46 -12.14 17.38
C LEU A 32 -3.49 -10.98 17.11
N GLU A 33 -2.25 -11.05 17.58
CA GLU A 33 -1.24 -10.02 17.35
C GLU A 33 -0.83 -9.95 15.87
N ALA A 34 -0.73 -11.12 15.22
CA ALA A 34 -0.51 -11.20 13.78
C ALA A 34 -1.65 -10.53 13.01
N LEU A 35 -2.91 -10.85 13.35
CA LEU A 35 -4.09 -10.26 12.71
C LEU A 35 -4.14 -8.74 12.90
N LEU A 36 -3.91 -8.24 14.12
CA LEU A 36 -3.85 -6.81 14.41
C LEU A 36 -2.76 -6.11 13.62
N THR A 37 -1.59 -6.75 13.50
CA THR A 37 -0.49 -6.25 12.69
C THR A 37 -0.87 -6.16 11.21
N TRP A 38 -1.55 -7.17 10.67
CA TRP A 38 -1.98 -7.17 9.27
C TRP A 38 -3.03 -6.09 8.99
N ILE A 39 -4.02 -5.93 9.87
CA ILE A 39 -5.02 -4.86 9.80
C ILE A 39 -4.33 -3.49 9.84
N TRP A 40 -3.42 -3.29 10.80
CA TRP A 40 -2.66 -2.04 10.91
C TRP A 40 -1.82 -1.79 9.66
N SER A 41 -1.12 -2.81 9.14
CA SER A 41 -0.29 -2.68 7.94
C SER A 41 -1.14 -2.33 6.71
N ALA A 42 -2.29 -2.98 6.54
CA ALA A 42 -3.21 -2.69 5.44
C ALA A 42 -3.76 -1.25 5.53
N ALA A 43 -4.13 -0.77 6.72
CA ALA A 43 -4.55 0.62 6.90
C ALA A 43 -3.40 1.60 6.66
N PHE A 44 -2.20 1.27 7.17
CA PHE A 44 -0.99 2.08 7.02
C PHE A 44 -0.64 2.31 5.55
N TYR A 45 -0.63 1.26 4.73
CA TYR A 45 -0.34 1.40 3.30
C TYR A 45 -1.37 2.26 2.58
N ILE A 46 -2.69 2.08 2.83
CA ILE A 46 -3.70 2.98 2.23
C ILE A 46 -3.46 4.43 2.67
N GLY A 47 -3.19 4.65 3.96
CA GLY A 47 -2.89 5.97 4.50
C GLY A 47 -1.67 6.62 3.84
N LYS A 48 -0.57 5.89 3.71
CA LYS A 48 0.66 6.37 3.04
C LYS A 48 0.48 6.60 1.54
N PHE A 49 -0.42 5.85 0.89
CA PHE A 49 -0.73 6.05 -0.52
C PHE A 49 -1.43 7.38 -0.75
N VAL A 50 -2.49 7.63 0.03
CA VAL A 50 -3.33 8.83 -0.12
C VAL A 50 -2.60 10.06 0.41
N PHE A 51 -1.88 9.90 1.53
CA PHE A 51 -1.16 10.98 2.20
C PHE A 51 0.31 10.56 2.44
N PRO A 52 1.19 10.75 1.44
CA PRO A 52 2.62 10.45 1.58
C PRO A 52 3.32 11.54 2.41
N VAL A 53 3.05 11.54 3.71
CA VAL A 53 3.66 12.40 4.73
C VAL A 53 4.51 11.56 5.68
N TRP A 54 5.62 12.12 6.15
CA TRP A 54 6.53 11.48 7.11
C TRP A 54 7.03 10.10 6.63
N LEU A 55 7.60 10.06 5.42
CA LEU A 55 8.19 8.85 4.86
C LEU A 55 9.54 8.59 5.53
N SER A 56 9.63 7.49 6.27
CA SER A 56 10.83 7.08 6.99
C SER A 56 11.43 5.84 6.31
N PRO A 57 12.76 5.70 6.25
CA PRO A 57 13.40 4.45 5.82
C PRO A 57 13.01 3.26 6.69
N ILE A 58 12.77 3.52 7.99
CA ILE A 58 12.43 2.52 8.98
C ILE A 58 11.13 2.92 9.68
N TYR A 59 10.14 2.03 9.64
CA TYR A 59 8.90 2.17 10.39
C TYR A 59 8.87 1.18 11.54
N THR A 60 8.65 1.72 12.74
CA THR A 60 8.37 0.93 13.93
C THR A 60 6.87 0.67 14.04
N ARG A 61 6.49 -0.57 14.32
CA ARG A 61 5.10 -0.92 14.59
C ARG A 61 4.70 -0.38 15.97
N PRO A 62 3.45 0.06 16.18
CA PRO A 62 2.98 0.47 17.49
C PRO A 62 3.04 -0.68 18.51
N GLU A 63 3.69 -0.44 19.64
CA GLU A 63 3.68 -1.32 20.81
C GLU A 63 2.86 -0.67 21.95
N PRO A 64 2.15 -1.44 22.79
CA PRO A 64 1.95 -2.89 22.72
C PRO A 64 0.95 -3.31 21.64
N ILE A 65 1.05 -4.54 21.14
CA ILE A 65 0.15 -5.13 20.13
C ILE A 65 -1.12 -5.63 20.80
N VAL A 66 -2.01 -4.71 21.17
CA VAL A 66 -3.26 -5.03 21.87
C VAL A 66 -4.44 -4.29 21.24
N LEU A 67 -5.64 -4.84 21.40
CA LEU A 67 -6.87 -4.25 20.85
C LEU A 67 -7.14 -2.84 21.38
N LEU A 68 -6.73 -2.56 22.62
CA LEU A 68 -6.94 -1.27 23.28
C LEU A 68 -5.98 -0.17 22.82
N ASN A 69 -4.93 -0.52 22.06
CA ASN A 69 -3.98 0.47 21.58
C ASN A 69 -4.65 1.33 20.48
N PRO A 70 -4.68 2.68 20.62
CA PRO A 70 -5.38 3.58 19.71
C PRO A 70 -4.99 3.41 18.24
N SER A 71 -3.75 3.04 17.96
CA SER A 71 -3.25 2.88 16.59
C SER A 71 -3.94 1.72 15.87
N TYR A 72 -4.18 0.62 16.57
CA TYR A 72 -4.86 -0.55 16.01
C TYR A 72 -6.37 -0.32 15.91
N LEU A 73 -6.98 0.34 16.91
CA LEU A 73 -8.39 0.76 16.82
C LEU A 73 -8.63 1.69 15.64
N ALA A 74 -7.78 2.69 15.45
CA ALA A 74 -7.86 3.60 14.30
C ALA A 74 -7.74 2.83 12.98
N ALA A 75 -6.82 1.86 12.89
CA ALA A 75 -6.68 1.00 11.71
C ALA A 75 -7.92 0.14 11.45
N ILE A 76 -8.52 -0.46 12.49
CA ILE A 76 -9.76 -1.23 12.39
C ILE A 76 -10.89 -0.34 11.89
N VAL A 77 -11.12 0.82 12.53
CA VAL A 77 -12.16 1.77 12.14
C VAL A 77 -11.94 2.23 10.69
N PHE A 78 -10.70 2.53 10.32
CA PHE A 78 -10.35 2.92 8.96
C PHE A 78 -10.70 1.83 7.93
N LEU A 79 -10.32 0.58 8.18
CA LEU A 79 -10.66 -0.53 7.27
C LEU A 79 -12.16 -0.82 7.22
N VAL A 80 -12.87 -0.72 8.35
CA VAL A 80 -14.33 -0.87 8.37
C VAL A 80 -14.97 0.22 7.51
N LEU A 81 -14.57 1.49 7.67
CA LEU A 81 -15.06 2.58 6.82
C LEU A 81 -14.73 2.36 5.35
N PHE A 82 -13.51 1.91 5.04
CA PHE A 82 -13.11 1.57 3.67
C PHE A 82 -14.03 0.50 3.05
N ILE A 83 -14.30 -0.58 3.79
CA ILE A 83 -15.22 -1.65 3.36
C ILE A 83 -16.66 -1.12 3.20
N LEU A 84 -17.14 -0.30 4.13
CA LEU A 84 -18.47 0.31 4.04
C LEU A 84 -18.61 1.22 2.81
N ILE A 85 -17.56 1.98 2.47
CA ILE A 85 -17.52 2.77 1.23
C ILE A 85 -17.61 1.84 0.02
N MET A 86 -16.86 0.73 -0.01
CA MET A 86 -16.97 -0.25 -1.09
C MET A 86 -18.37 -0.82 -1.23
N ILE A 87 -19.03 -1.18 -0.13
CA ILE A 87 -20.40 -1.70 -0.13
C ILE A 87 -21.39 -0.62 -0.61
N ARG A 88 -21.26 0.61 -0.10
CA ARG A 88 -22.14 1.74 -0.42
C ARG A 88 -22.05 2.17 -1.88
N PHE A 89 -20.86 2.04 -2.47
CA PHE A 89 -20.57 2.40 -3.86
C PHE A 89 -20.34 1.17 -4.75
N ARG A 90 -20.93 0.01 -4.40
CA ARG A 90 -20.77 -1.25 -5.14
C ARG A 90 -21.13 -1.21 -6.63
N ASN A 91 -21.92 -0.21 -7.05
CA ASN A 91 -22.28 -0.01 -8.46
C ASN A 91 -21.12 0.61 -9.27
N HIS A 92 -20.12 1.20 -8.62
CA HIS A 92 -18.93 1.75 -9.27
C HIS A 92 -17.87 0.67 -9.47
N ARG A 93 -17.92 0.04 -10.65
CA ARG A 93 -17.04 -1.08 -11.03
C ARG A 93 -15.54 -0.80 -10.78
N TRP A 94 -15.08 0.41 -11.07
CA TRP A 94 -13.68 0.81 -10.85
C TRP A 94 -13.30 0.93 -9.37
N LEU A 95 -14.22 1.35 -8.51
CA LEU A 95 -13.98 1.43 -7.06
C LEU A 95 -13.85 0.03 -6.48
N ILE A 96 -14.76 -0.88 -6.87
CA ILE A 96 -14.70 -2.28 -6.48
C ILE A 96 -13.43 -2.95 -7.00
N PHE A 97 -13.07 -2.72 -8.27
CA PHE A 97 -11.83 -3.21 -8.85
C PHE A 97 -10.62 -2.75 -8.03
N ALA A 98 -10.49 -1.45 -7.73
CA ALA A 98 -9.36 -0.92 -6.99
C ALA A 98 -9.26 -1.52 -5.57
N GLY A 99 -10.38 -1.62 -4.85
CA GLY A 99 -10.38 -2.16 -3.50
C GLY A 99 -10.11 -3.67 -3.46
N LEU A 100 -10.68 -4.45 -4.38
CA LEU A 100 -10.39 -5.89 -4.48
C LEU A 100 -8.93 -6.13 -4.91
N PHE A 101 -8.46 -5.38 -5.90
CA PHE A 101 -7.07 -5.48 -6.37
C PHE A 101 -6.08 -5.16 -5.25
N TYR A 102 -6.37 -4.12 -4.46
CA TYR A 102 -5.60 -3.81 -3.26
C TYR A 102 -5.62 -4.97 -2.26
N PHE A 103 -6.80 -5.50 -1.92
CA PHE A 103 -6.95 -6.57 -0.94
C PHE A 103 -6.22 -7.86 -1.34
N PHE A 104 -6.28 -8.25 -2.61
CA PHE A 104 -5.55 -9.43 -3.11
C PHE A 104 -4.04 -9.19 -3.21
N SER A 105 -3.62 -7.99 -3.59
CA SER A 105 -2.19 -7.69 -3.78
C SER A 105 -1.46 -7.48 -2.44
N ILE A 106 -2.14 -6.88 -1.45
CA ILE A 106 -1.52 -6.57 -0.15
C ILE A 106 -1.23 -7.82 0.68
N PHE A 107 -1.93 -8.92 0.41
CA PHE A 107 -1.71 -10.21 1.07
C PHE A 107 -0.24 -10.65 1.02
N PHE A 108 0.44 -10.39 -0.10
CA PHE A 108 1.86 -10.73 -0.28
C PHE A 108 2.83 -9.83 0.49
N LEU A 109 2.35 -8.70 1.02
CA LEU A 109 3.15 -7.73 1.77
C LEU A 109 3.01 -7.89 3.28
N PHE A 110 2.14 -8.79 3.75
CA PHE A 110 1.95 -8.95 5.17
C PHE A 110 3.21 -9.51 5.85
N PRO A 111 3.64 -8.90 6.96
CA PRO A 111 4.75 -9.42 7.74
C PRO A 111 4.31 -10.73 8.38
N PHE A 112 4.95 -11.83 7.98
CA PHE A 112 4.83 -13.13 8.65
C PHE A 112 5.86 -13.28 9.78
N ASN A 113 6.74 -12.30 9.94
CA ASN A 113 7.90 -12.35 10.79
C ASN A 113 7.69 -11.45 12.02
N ALA A 114 8.29 -11.84 13.15
CA ALA A 114 8.20 -11.10 14.41
C ALA A 114 9.15 -9.90 14.52
N PHE A 115 9.85 -9.52 13.43
CA PHE A 115 10.78 -8.40 13.47
C PHE A 115 10.08 -7.11 13.91
N LYS A 116 10.62 -6.48 14.96
CA LYS A 116 10.13 -5.22 15.54
C LYS A 116 10.38 -4.03 14.62
N PHE A 117 11.43 -4.12 13.80
CA PHE A 117 11.87 -3.09 12.87
C PHE A 117 11.52 -3.49 11.43
N ASN A 118 11.12 -2.52 10.60
CA ASN A 118 10.80 -2.73 9.17
C ASN A 118 9.67 -3.72 8.89
N VAL A 119 8.59 -3.58 9.65
CA VAL A 119 7.35 -4.34 9.48
C VAL A 119 6.67 -4.04 8.14
N VAL A 120 6.89 -2.82 7.64
CA VAL A 120 6.31 -2.29 6.42
C VAL A 120 7.45 -2.04 5.43
N ASN A 121 7.27 -2.50 4.19
CA ASN A 121 8.23 -2.32 3.11
C ASN A 121 7.58 -1.50 1.98
N ASP A 122 7.82 -0.18 1.99
CA ASP A 122 7.29 0.75 0.99
C ASP A 122 7.64 0.34 -0.46
N ARG A 123 8.79 -0.33 -0.66
CA ARG A 123 9.26 -0.77 -1.99
C ARG A 123 8.31 -1.74 -2.71
N TYR A 124 7.44 -2.45 -2.01
CA TYR A 124 6.50 -3.40 -2.64
C TYR A 124 5.11 -2.79 -2.88
N MET A 125 4.92 -1.54 -2.46
CA MET A 125 3.62 -0.88 -2.49
C MET A 125 3.14 -0.52 -3.91
N TYR A 126 4.05 -0.49 -4.90
CA TYR A 126 3.70 -0.21 -6.29
C TYR A 126 2.60 -1.14 -6.81
N LEU A 127 2.64 -2.42 -6.44
CA LEU A 127 1.66 -3.40 -6.91
C LEU A 127 0.29 -3.13 -6.27
N PRO A 128 0.08 -3.17 -4.94
CA PRO A 128 -1.22 -2.84 -4.34
C PRO A 128 -1.78 -1.48 -4.77
N SER A 129 -0.91 -0.49 -4.99
CA SER A 129 -1.31 0.87 -5.36
C SER A 129 -1.84 1.01 -6.79
N ALA A 130 -1.52 0.08 -7.70
CA ALA A 130 -1.89 0.18 -9.10
C ALA A 130 -3.42 0.25 -9.30
N GLY A 131 -4.18 -0.50 -8.48
CA GLY A 131 -5.65 -0.44 -8.49
C GLY A 131 -6.19 0.96 -8.20
N PHE A 132 -5.61 1.64 -7.22
CA PHE A 132 -5.98 3.03 -6.89
C PHE A 132 -5.55 4.01 -7.97
N CYS A 133 -4.39 3.81 -8.61
CA CYS A 133 -3.96 4.63 -9.76
C CYS A 133 -4.96 4.56 -10.92
N PHE A 134 -5.46 3.36 -11.26
CA PHE A 134 -6.50 3.20 -12.28
C PHE A 134 -7.80 3.91 -11.91
N LEU A 135 -8.25 3.76 -10.66
CA LEU A 135 -9.43 4.47 -10.16
C LEU A 135 -9.26 5.98 -10.26
N PHE A 136 -8.13 6.51 -9.81
CA PHE A 136 -7.83 7.95 -9.88
C PHE A 136 -7.83 8.46 -11.33
N GLY A 137 -7.11 7.78 -12.22
CA GLY A 137 -7.06 8.14 -13.64
C GLY A 137 -8.45 8.16 -14.28
N PHE A 138 -9.29 7.15 -13.98
CA PHE A 138 -10.67 7.10 -14.44
C PHE A 138 -11.52 8.27 -13.91
N LEU A 139 -11.41 8.60 -12.62
CA LEU A 139 -12.15 9.71 -12.01
C LEU A 139 -11.75 11.06 -12.60
N VAL A 140 -10.45 11.29 -12.80
CA VAL A 140 -9.93 12.51 -13.45
C VAL A 140 -10.44 12.60 -14.88
N TRP A 141 -10.33 11.51 -15.66
CA TRP A 141 -10.84 11.45 -17.02
C TRP A 141 -12.33 11.78 -17.11
N GLN A 142 -13.16 11.11 -16.31
CA GLN A 142 -14.60 11.39 -16.27
C GLN A 142 -14.91 12.83 -15.84
N GLY A 143 -14.17 13.35 -14.85
CA GLY A 143 -14.34 14.72 -14.38
C GLY A 143 -14.05 15.73 -15.50
N LEU A 144 -12.96 15.54 -16.24
CA LEU A 144 -12.58 16.42 -17.34
C LEU A 144 -13.58 16.39 -18.50
N LEU A 145 -14.15 15.23 -18.83
CA LEU A 145 -15.22 15.11 -19.83
C LEU A 145 -16.48 15.88 -19.41
N ARG A 146 -16.88 15.81 -18.13
CA ARG A 146 -18.05 16.55 -17.62
C ARG A 146 -17.83 18.07 -17.65
N LEU A 147 -16.58 18.52 -17.58
CA LEU A 147 -16.21 19.94 -17.61
C LEU A 147 -15.91 20.46 -19.02
N GLU A 148 -16.08 19.65 -20.06
CA GLU A 148 -15.73 20.03 -21.43
C GLU A 148 -16.38 21.34 -21.90
N LYS A 149 -17.66 21.54 -21.54
CA LYS A 149 -18.42 22.77 -21.84
C LYS A 149 -18.14 23.93 -20.89
N ARG A 150 -17.33 23.73 -19.83
CA ARG A 150 -17.03 24.69 -18.77
C ARG A 150 -15.53 25.00 -18.75
N GLY A 151 -15.06 25.70 -19.78
CA GLY A 151 -13.64 25.92 -20.07
C GLY A 151 -12.78 26.34 -18.87
N LEU A 152 -13.22 27.36 -18.10
CA LEU A 152 -12.49 27.81 -16.91
C LEU A 152 -12.36 26.71 -15.85
N GLN A 153 -13.45 26.00 -15.53
CA GLN A 153 -13.44 24.91 -14.55
C GLN A 153 -12.57 23.74 -15.00
N LYS A 154 -12.60 23.39 -16.29
CA LYS A 154 -11.73 22.38 -16.87
C LYS A 154 -10.26 22.78 -16.74
N TYR A 155 -9.93 24.04 -17.05
CA TYR A 155 -8.57 24.56 -16.90
C TYR A 155 -8.11 24.53 -15.44
N MET A 156 -8.94 25.00 -14.51
CA MET A 156 -8.64 24.92 -13.07
C MET A 156 -8.42 23.47 -12.61
N ALA A 157 -9.23 22.52 -13.08
CA ALA A 157 -9.06 21.10 -12.75
C ALA A 157 -7.74 20.54 -13.29
N MET A 158 -7.37 20.87 -14.54
CA MET A 158 -6.09 20.45 -15.11
C MET A 158 -4.90 21.05 -14.37
N VAL A 159 -4.93 22.35 -14.06
CA VAL A 159 -3.90 23.01 -13.26
C VAL A 159 -3.77 22.36 -11.89
N CYS A 160 -4.89 22.06 -11.23
CA CYS A 160 -4.89 21.34 -9.94
C CYS A 160 -4.20 19.98 -10.05
N VAL A 161 -4.52 19.18 -11.07
CA VAL A 161 -3.87 17.88 -11.32
C VAL A 161 -2.36 18.05 -11.52
N VAL A 162 -1.94 18.99 -12.37
CA VAL A 162 -0.52 19.27 -12.62
C VAL A 162 0.20 19.69 -11.35
N LEU A 163 -0.39 20.56 -10.54
CA LEU A 163 0.18 21.00 -9.26
C LEU A 163 0.36 19.84 -8.27
N VAL A 164 -0.64 18.96 -8.17
CA VAL A 164 -0.57 17.77 -7.30
C VAL A 164 0.57 16.84 -7.74
N PHE A 165 0.65 16.50 -9.03
CA PHE A 165 1.74 15.66 -9.55
C PHE A 165 3.11 16.33 -9.43
N GLY A 166 3.19 17.64 -9.64
CA GLY A 166 4.41 18.42 -9.44
C GLY A 166 4.89 18.37 -7.99
N ALA A 167 3.99 18.56 -7.03
CA ALA A 167 4.31 18.47 -5.60
C ALA A 167 4.76 17.05 -5.19
N LEU A 168 4.09 16.01 -5.69
CA LEU A 168 4.48 14.62 -5.45
C LEU A 168 5.85 14.28 -6.07
N SER A 169 6.13 14.80 -7.27
CA SER A 169 7.43 14.63 -7.94
C SER A 169 8.55 15.30 -7.15
N ALA A 170 8.32 16.52 -6.66
CA ALA A 170 9.27 17.22 -5.81
C ALA A 170 9.53 16.46 -4.50
N LYS A 171 8.48 15.99 -3.83
CA LYS A 171 8.60 15.13 -2.64
C LYS A 171 9.42 13.87 -2.90
N THR A 172 9.17 13.21 -4.02
CA THR A 172 9.92 12.01 -4.42
C THR A 172 11.40 12.33 -4.60
N PHE A 173 11.73 13.44 -5.27
CA PHE A 173 13.11 13.89 -5.45
C PHE A 173 13.82 14.14 -4.12
N PHE A 174 13.16 14.77 -3.15
CA PHE A 174 13.73 14.95 -1.80
C PHE A 174 13.88 13.63 -1.05
N GLN A 175 12.92 12.71 -1.16
CA GLN A 175 12.98 11.41 -0.51
C GLN A 175 14.15 10.57 -1.04
N CYS A 176 14.40 10.59 -2.35
CA CYS A 176 15.54 9.87 -2.95
C CYS A 176 16.90 10.33 -2.40
N LYS A 177 17.02 11.58 -1.92
CA LYS A 177 18.27 12.08 -1.31
C LYS A 177 18.57 11.41 0.03
N ILE A 178 17.55 10.95 0.76
CA ILE A 178 17.72 10.24 2.03
C ILE A 178 18.43 8.90 1.80
N TRP A 179 18.16 8.25 0.68
CA TRP A 179 18.74 6.95 0.30
C TRP A 179 20.10 7.07 -0.43
N LYS A 180 20.73 8.25 -0.46
CA LYS A 180 21.95 8.49 -1.24
C LYS A 180 23.18 7.75 -0.71
N ASN A 181 23.29 7.57 0.61
CA ASN A 181 24.48 7.01 1.25
C ASN A 181 24.11 5.87 2.18
N SER A 182 24.68 4.69 1.93
CA SER A 182 24.55 3.49 2.78
C SER A 182 25.34 3.56 4.10
N LEU A 183 26.07 4.65 4.35
CA LEU A 183 26.89 4.88 5.56
C LEU A 183 26.18 5.72 6.61
N THR A 184 25.24 6.57 6.21
CA THR A 184 24.38 7.33 7.12
C THR A 184 23.02 6.68 7.32
N LEU A 185 22.75 5.58 6.60
CA LEU A 185 21.58 4.70 6.68
C LEU A 185 21.93 3.31 6.14
#